data_AF-A0A0A1WAD0-F1
#
_entry.id   AF-A0A0A1WAD0-F1
#
_cell.length_a   1.000
_cell.length_b   1.000
_cell.length_c   1.000
_cell.angle_alpha   90.00
_cell.angle_beta   90.00
_cell.angle_gamma   90.00
#
_symmetry.space_group_name_H-M   'P 1'
#
loop_
_entity.id
_entity.type
_entity.pdbx_description
1 polymer ?
#
loop_
_entity_poly.entity_id
_entity_poly.type
_entity_poly.pdbx_seq_one_letter_code
_entity_poly.pdbx_strand_id
1 'polypeptide(L)'
;MDSGAFRTIEAHGGYPEPPEAYAAQIRRWSRNGELLAAVSQDYMCEPHMLAITGLTIADHQRLTIERYDALMACDLGGVYLMPVLQGYTPADYVRHLEMYGDRLAHGAWVGVGSVCKRNGDPAAIEEVLLAIKRRRPDLRLHGFGIKTTALRSAIVRALLWTADSMAWSFAARKQGRDGNSIQEAKMFADKINGMQVDQTLLSLMVPA
;
A
#
# COMPACT_ATOMS: atom_id res chain seq x y z
N MET A 1 -6.40 -0.32 -8.95
CA MET A 1 -6.49 1.12 -9.25
C MET A 1 -6.11 1.89 -8.00
N ASP A 2 -5.11 2.75 -8.09
CA ASP A 2 -4.73 3.65 -6.99
C ASP A 2 -5.81 4.72 -6.77
N SER A 3 -5.98 5.20 -5.54
CA SER A 3 -6.99 6.22 -5.19
C SER A 3 -6.52 7.65 -5.42
N GLY A 4 -5.24 7.86 -5.70
CA GLY A 4 -4.60 9.17 -5.76
C GLY A 4 -4.35 9.80 -4.39
N ALA A 5 -4.59 9.06 -3.29
CA ALA A 5 -4.54 9.55 -1.91
C ALA A 5 -3.34 10.47 -1.63
N PHE A 6 -2.13 9.98 -1.98
CA PHE A 6 -0.89 10.72 -1.75
C PHE A 6 -0.92 12.10 -2.39
N ARG A 7 -1.21 12.18 -3.70
CA ARG A 7 -1.20 13.44 -4.45
C ARG A 7 -2.34 14.36 -4.03
N THR A 8 -3.52 13.81 -3.76
CA THR A 8 -4.67 14.61 -3.34
C THR A 8 -4.43 15.27 -1.99
N ILE A 9 -3.98 14.53 -0.98
CA ILE A 9 -3.73 15.10 0.34
C ILE A 9 -2.50 16.03 0.30
N GLU A 10 -1.45 15.70 -0.47
CA GLU A 10 -0.28 16.57 -0.65
C GLU A 10 -0.68 17.95 -1.19
N ALA A 11 -1.62 17.99 -2.13
CA ALA A 11 -2.08 19.23 -2.76
C ALA A 11 -3.13 20.01 -1.96
N HIS A 12 -4.01 19.31 -1.22
CA HIS A 12 -5.21 19.92 -0.64
C HIS A 12 -5.32 19.81 0.89
N GLY A 13 -4.41 19.10 1.57
CA GLY A 13 -4.51 18.83 3.01
C GLY A 13 -5.63 17.86 3.41
N GLY A 14 -6.31 17.26 2.44
CA GLY A 14 -7.43 16.34 2.63
C GLY A 14 -8.06 15.99 1.28
N TYR A 15 -9.17 15.26 1.32
CA TYR A 15 -9.94 14.99 0.10
C TYR A 15 -10.94 16.11 -0.15
N PRO A 16 -10.84 16.86 -1.27
CA PRO A 16 -11.80 17.91 -1.59
C PRO A 16 -13.15 17.33 -2.04
N GLU A 17 -13.13 16.11 -2.60
CA GLU A 17 -14.32 15.42 -3.10
C GLU A 17 -14.85 14.40 -2.09
N PRO A 18 -16.19 14.20 -2.08
CA PRO A 18 -16.80 13.19 -1.22
C PRO A 18 -16.46 11.76 -1.71
N PRO A 19 -16.51 10.73 -0.84
CA PRO A 19 -16.20 9.35 -1.20
C PRO A 19 -16.96 8.83 -2.45
N GLU A 20 -18.20 9.25 -2.63
CA GLU A 20 -19.10 8.89 -3.73
C GLU A 20 -18.49 9.25 -5.10
N ALA A 21 -17.74 10.35 -5.19
CA ALA A 21 -17.07 10.75 -6.41
C ALA A 21 -16.00 9.71 -6.82
N TYR A 22 -15.26 9.18 -5.84
CA TYR A 22 -14.28 8.11 -6.09
C TYR A 22 -14.97 6.76 -6.36
N ALA A 23 -16.03 6.42 -5.62
CA ALA A 23 -16.84 5.23 -5.88
C ALA A 23 -17.38 5.21 -7.31
N ALA A 24 -17.85 6.34 -7.83
CA ALA A 24 -18.28 6.48 -9.21
C ALA A 24 -17.14 6.22 -10.21
N GLN A 25 -15.91 6.62 -9.91
CA GLN A 25 -14.73 6.28 -10.72
C GLN A 25 -14.44 4.78 -10.66
N ILE A 26 -14.44 4.16 -9.47
CA ILE A 26 -14.25 2.71 -9.33
C ILE A 26 -15.26 1.96 -10.21
N ARG A 27 -16.55 2.31 -10.09
CA ARG A 27 -17.61 1.70 -10.89
C ARG A 27 -17.39 1.92 -12.39
N ARG A 28 -17.06 3.13 -12.81
CA ARG A 28 -16.79 3.46 -14.22
C ARG A 28 -15.70 2.57 -14.80
N TRP A 29 -14.64 2.32 -14.03
CA TRP A 29 -13.49 1.53 -14.48
C TRP A 29 -13.60 0.03 -14.21
N SER A 30 -14.66 -0.43 -13.53
CA SER A 30 -14.89 -1.86 -13.21
C SER A 30 -14.87 -2.80 -14.42
N ARG A 31 -15.22 -2.29 -15.60
CA ARG A 31 -15.28 -3.06 -16.86
C ARG A 31 -14.10 -2.79 -17.80
N ASN A 32 -13.13 -1.98 -17.38
CA ASN A 32 -11.96 -1.65 -18.19
C ASN A 32 -10.84 -2.67 -17.96
N GLY A 33 -10.82 -3.71 -18.80
CA GLY A 33 -9.92 -4.85 -18.61
C GLY A 33 -10.28 -5.64 -17.36
N GLU A 34 -9.28 -6.20 -16.69
CA GLU A 34 -9.44 -6.97 -15.46
C GLU A 34 -9.02 -6.14 -14.24
N LEU A 35 -9.95 -5.34 -13.73
CA LEU A 35 -9.70 -4.54 -12.53
C LEU A 35 -9.81 -5.42 -11.27
N LEU A 36 -8.67 -5.93 -10.80
CA LEU A 36 -8.60 -6.80 -9.63
C LEU A 36 -9.05 -6.13 -8.33
N ALA A 37 -8.69 -4.86 -8.14
CA ALA A 37 -9.00 -4.11 -6.93
C ALA A 37 -8.91 -2.59 -7.16
N ALA A 38 -9.65 -1.82 -6.37
CA ALA A 38 -9.41 -0.40 -6.12
C ALA A 38 -8.87 -0.22 -4.70
N VAL A 39 -7.90 0.67 -4.51
CA VAL A 39 -7.35 0.99 -3.19
C VAL A 39 -8.28 1.98 -2.49
N SER A 40 -8.53 1.82 -1.18
CA SER A 40 -9.30 2.80 -0.42
C SER A 40 -8.63 4.18 -0.37
N GLN A 41 -9.39 5.21 -0.02
CA GLN A 41 -8.86 6.55 0.20
C GLN A 41 -8.35 6.68 1.64
N ASP A 42 -7.05 6.49 1.81
CA ASP A 42 -6.31 6.46 3.06
C ASP A 42 -5.58 7.78 3.37
N TYR A 43 -5.16 7.94 4.63
CA TYR A 43 -4.36 9.08 5.08
C TYR A 43 -2.97 8.63 5.50
N MET A 44 -1.96 9.02 4.73
CA MET A 44 -0.58 8.59 4.97
C MET A 44 0.05 9.30 6.17
N CYS A 45 0.74 8.53 7.00
CA CYS A 45 1.30 8.92 8.29
C CYS A 45 2.78 9.35 8.23
N GLU A 46 3.37 9.60 7.06
CA GLU A 46 4.72 10.16 7.03
C GLU A 46 4.77 11.57 7.63
N PRO A 47 5.86 11.98 8.31
CA PRO A 47 5.95 13.26 9.02
C PRO A 47 5.52 14.48 8.19
N HIS A 48 5.90 14.54 6.91
CA HIS A 48 5.50 15.65 6.03
C HIS A 48 3.99 15.68 5.74
N MET A 49 3.31 14.54 5.65
CA MET A 49 1.85 14.49 5.46
C MET A 49 1.11 14.89 6.73
N LEU A 50 1.62 14.48 7.90
CA LEU A 50 1.12 14.96 9.20
C LEU A 50 1.27 16.48 9.31
N ALA A 51 2.40 17.04 8.88
CA ALA A 51 2.62 18.49 8.85
C ALA A 51 1.66 19.22 7.90
N ILE A 52 1.38 18.66 6.71
CA ILE A 52 0.44 19.23 5.73
C ILE A 52 -0.99 19.25 6.29
N THR A 53 -1.40 18.18 6.95
CA THR A 53 -2.78 18.04 7.45
C THR A 53 -2.99 18.68 8.83
N GLY A 54 -1.92 18.86 9.61
CA GLY A 54 -2.00 19.28 11.02
C GLY A 54 -2.60 18.22 11.95
N LEU A 55 -2.71 16.96 11.50
CA LEU A 55 -3.38 15.87 12.20
C LEU A 55 -2.38 14.87 12.80
N THR A 56 -2.86 14.07 13.75
CA THR A 56 -2.07 12.99 14.35
C THR A 56 -2.17 11.69 13.55
N ILE A 57 -1.30 10.72 13.85
CA ILE A 57 -1.40 9.35 13.29
C ILE A 57 -2.76 8.72 13.64
N ALA A 58 -3.26 8.92 14.86
CA ALA A 58 -4.55 8.38 15.28
C ALA A 58 -5.71 8.99 14.49
N ASP A 59 -5.64 10.29 14.17
CA ASP A 59 -6.63 10.95 13.30
C ASP A 59 -6.58 10.39 11.88
N HIS A 60 -5.39 10.18 11.32
CA HIS A 60 -5.21 9.58 9.99
C HIS A 60 -5.76 8.15 9.93
N GLN A 61 -5.51 7.35 10.97
CA GLN A 61 -6.08 6.00 11.10
C GLN A 61 -7.61 6.04 11.14
N ARG A 62 -8.18 6.90 11.98
CA ARG A 62 -9.64 7.10 12.08
C ARG A 62 -10.23 7.51 10.73
N LEU A 63 -9.68 8.54 10.08
CA LEU A 63 -10.16 9.05 8.80
C LEU A 63 -10.03 8.01 7.67
N THR A 64 -8.98 7.19 7.70
CA THR A 64 -8.81 6.08 6.74
C THR A 64 -9.96 5.06 6.87
N ILE A 65 -10.35 4.71 8.09
CA ILE A 65 -11.47 3.79 8.34
C ILE A 65 -12.80 4.43 7.96
N GLU A 66 -13.03 5.69 8.34
CA GLU A 66 -14.26 6.40 7.97
C GLU A 66 -14.47 6.48 6.45
N ARG A 67 -13.40 6.75 5.70
CA ARG A 67 -13.47 6.74 4.24
C ARG A 67 -13.64 5.33 3.67
N TYR A 68 -13.01 4.32 4.25
CA TYR A 68 -13.22 2.93 3.86
C TYR A 68 -14.69 2.53 4.03
N ASP A 69 -15.29 2.80 5.19
CA ASP A 69 -16.69 2.49 5.49
C ASP A 69 -17.65 3.24 4.55
N ALA A 70 -17.38 4.52 4.28
CA ALA A 70 -18.17 5.31 3.34
C ALA A 70 -18.11 4.76 1.90
N LEU A 71 -16.92 4.33 1.45
CA LEU A 71 -16.76 3.70 0.13
C LEU A 71 -17.43 2.33 0.06
N MET A 72 -17.36 1.52 1.13
CA MET A 72 -18.05 0.23 1.21
C MET A 72 -19.57 0.35 1.19
N ALA A 73 -20.12 1.49 1.62
CA ALA A 73 -21.55 1.78 1.52
C ALA A 73 -22.01 2.18 0.10
N CYS A 74 -21.07 2.43 -0.83
CA CYS A 74 -21.36 2.81 -2.20
C CYS A 74 -21.43 1.59 -3.15
N ASP A 75 -22.06 1.77 -4.32
CA ASP A 75 -21.99 0.77 -5.40
C ASP A 75 -20.67 0.91 -6.19
N LEU A 76 -19.72 0.02 -5.89
CA LEU A 76 -18.41 -0.06 -6.54
C LEU A 76 -18.40 -0.90 -7.83
N GLY A 77 -19.55 -1.38 -8.30
CA GLY A 77 -19.63 -2.25 -9.48
C GLY A 77 -19.02 -3.63 -9.27
N GLY A 78 -19.03 -4.15 -8.04
CA GLY A 78 -18.47 -5.45 -7.68
C GLY A 78 -16.94 -5.49 -7.55
N VAL A 79 -16.27 -4.34 -7.67
CA VAL A 79 -14.81 -4.24 -7.51
C VAL A 79 -14.42 -4.44 -6.06
N TYR A 80 -13.39 -5.25 -5.81
CA TYR A 80 -12.81 -5.39 -4.47
C TYR A 80 -12.16 -4.07 -4.02
N LEU A 81 -12.61 -3.54 -2.88
CA LEU A 81 -11.98 -2.38 -2.24
C LEU A 81 -10.90 -2.87 -1.28
N MET A 82 -9.64 -2.65 -1.64
CA MET A 82 -8.49 -2.96 -0.80
C MET A 82 -8.40 -1.96 0.36
N PRO A 83 -8.57 -2.40 1.62
CA PRO A 83 -8.30 -1.56 2.79
C PRO A 83 -6.81 -1.29 2.93
N VAL A 84 -6.43 -0.19 3.59
CA VAL A 84 -5.03 0.19 3.78
C VAL A 84 -4.74 0.42 5.26
N LEU A 85 -3.75 -0.31 5.77
CA LEU A 85 -3.20 -0.07 7.09
C LEU A 85 -2.23 1.11 7.06
N GLN A 86 -2.53 2.12 7.87
CA GLN A 86 -1.70 3.29 8.13
C GLN A 86 -1.07 3.29 9.51
N GLY A 87 0.12 3.89 9.61
CA GLY A 87 0.89 4.02 10.84
C GLY A 87 2.34 4.40 10.58
N TYR A 88 3.11 4.65 11.64
CA TYR A 88 4.55 4.86 11.54
C TYR A 88 5.30 3.75 12.29
N THR A 89 5.14 3.59 13.59
CA THR A 89 5.77 2.48 14.33
C THR A 89 5.03 1.15 14.11
N PRO A 90 5.65 -0.02 14.31
CA PRO A 90 4.96 -1.31 14.25
C PRO A 90 3.70 -1.38 15.14
N ALA A 91 3.73 -0.73 16.30
CA ALA A 91 2.59 -0.63 17.21
C ALA A 91 1.42 0.15 16.61
N ASP A 92 1.69 1.14 15.75
CA ASP A 92 0.64 1.90 15.07
C ASP A 92 -0.17 1.00 14.12
N TYR A 93 0.51 0.14 13.36
CA TYR A 93 -0.17 -0.82 12.47
C TYR A 93 -0.98 -1.85 13.25
N VAL A 94 -0.48 -2.31 14.39
CA VAL A 94 -1.23 -3.21 15.28
C VAL A 94 -2.50 -2.54 15.81
N ARG A 95 -2.42 -1.28 16.26
CA ARG A 95 -3.63 -0.54 16.66
C ARG A 95 -4.59 -0.36 15.50
N HIS A 96 -4.08 -0.09 14.30
CA HIS A 96 -4.96 0.10 13.16
C HIS A 96 -5.65 -1.19 12.70
N LEU A 97 -4.98 -2.34 12.82
CA LEU A 97 -5.63 -3.66 12.67
C LEU A 97 -6.78 -3.83 13.66
N GLU A 98 -6.58 -3.45 14.92
CA GLU A 98 -7.61 -3.51 15.96
C GLU A 98 -8.77 -2.56 15.65
N MET A 99 -8.48 -1.35 15.15
CA MET A 99 -9.52 -0.39 14.73
C MET A 99 -10.33 -0.89 13.54
N TYR A 100 -9.68 -1.51 12.55
CA TYR A 100 -10.36 -2.14 11.43
C TYR A 100 -11.28 -3.29 11.91
N GLY A 101 -10.78 -4.16 12.80
CA GLY A 101 -11.53 -5.26 13.39
C GLY A 101 -12.12 -6.20 12.33
N ASP A 102 -13.42 -6.50 12.47
CA ASP A 102 -14.13 -7.45 11.62
C ASP A 102 -14.32 -6.98 10.16
N ARG A 103 -13.99 -5.72 9.85
CA ARG A 103 -13.93 -5.23 8.47
C ARG A 103 -12.92 -6.01 7.63
N LEU A 104 -11.85 -6.53 8.26
CA LEU A 104 -10.81 -7.30 7.59
C LEU A 104 -11.13 -8.79 7.66
N ALA A 105 -11.83 -9.28 6.63
CA ALA A 105 -12.11 -10.69 6.45
C ALA A 105 -10.84 -11.57 6.51
N HIS A 106 -11.01 -12.85 6.85
CA HIS A 106 -9.93 -13.82 6.80
C HIS A 106 -9.35 -13.90 5.37
N GLY A 107 -8.03 -13.82 5.23
CA GLY A 107 -7.39 -13.86 3.91
C GLY A 107 -7.54 -12.59 3.07
N ALA A 108 -8.05 -11.48 3.65
CA ALA A 108 -8.20 -10.22 2.94
C ALA A 108 -6.86 -9.72 2.36
N TRP A 109 -6.95 -9.07 1.20
CA TRP A 109 -5.79 -8.44 0.55
C TRP A 109 -5.72 -6.98 1.00
N VAL A 110 -4.69 -6.63 1.75
CA VAL A 110 -4.62 -5.39 2.53
C VAL A 110 -3.37 -4.62 2.16
N GLY A 111 -3.52 -3.34 1.85
CA GLY A 111 -2.42 -2.41 1.63
C GLY A 111 -1.71 -2.04 2.91
N VAL A 112 -0.39 -1.86 2.85
CA VAL A 112 0.43 -1.33 3.95
C VAL A 112 0.99 0.01 3.48
N GLY A 113 0.38 1.09 3.97
CA GLY A 113 0.74 2.47 3.64
C GLY A 113 1.97 2.95 4.41
N SER A 114 2.43 4.18 4.11
CA SER A 114 3.51 4.87 4.84
C SER A 114 4.88 4.16 4.95
N VAL A 115 5.12 3.15 4.12
CA VAL A 115 6.40 2.40 4.06
C VAL A 115 7.39 2.97 3.03
N CYS A 116 6.90 3.68 2.02
CA CYS A 116 7.70 4.11 0.85
C CYS A 116 8.90 5.01 1.21
N LYS A 117 8.72 5.99 2.11
CA LYS A 117 9.80 6.93 2.48
C LYS A 117 10.75 6.39 3.57
N ARG A 118 10.44 5.23 4.17
CA ARG A 118 11.23 4.58 5.23
C ARG A 118 12.22 3.53 4.72
N ASN A 119 12.14 3.21 3.43
CA ASN A 119 13.04 2.32 2.69
C ASN A 119 14.55 2.73 2.67
N GLY A 120 15.00 3.67 3.51
CA GLY A 120 16.43 3.82 3.82
C GLY A 120 16.92 2.68 4.72
N ASP A 121 16.01 2.07 5.49
CA ASP A 121 16.27 0.97 6.41
C ASP A 121 15.30 -0.20 6.12
N PRO A 122 15.77 -1.28 5.46
CA PRO A 122 14.97 -2.49 5.24
C PRO A 122 14.44 -3.12 6.54
N ALA A 123 15.16 -3.02 7.66
CA ALA A 123 14.77 -3.62 8.92
C ALA A 123 13.46 -2.99 9.46
N ALA A 124 13.30 -1.68 9.30
CA ALA A 124 12.08 -0.99 9.71
C ALA A 124 10.83 -1.49 8.97
N ILE A 125 10.98 -1.93 7.71
CA ILE A 125 9.87 -2.50 6.93
C ILE A 125 9.58 -3.92 7.41
N GLU A 126 10.62 -4.73 7.65
CA GLU A 126 10.46 -6.07 8.22
C GLU A 126 9.72 -6.02 9.56
N GLU A 127 10.08 -5.12 10.46
CA GLU A 127 9.42 -4.98 11.76
C GLU A 127 7.93 -4.67 11.64
N VAL A 128 7.55 -3.77 10.74
CA VAL A 128 6.14 -3.43 10.47
C VAL A 128 5.39 -4.65 9.92
N LEU A 129 5.94 -5.30 8.89
CA LEU A 129 5.30 -6.46 8.26
C LEU A 129 5.17 -7.64 9.25
N LEU A 130 6.21 -7.90 10.05
CA LEU A 130 6.20 -8.92 11.09
C LEU A 130 5.17 -8.61 12.17
N ALA A 131 5.06 -7.35 12.62
CA ALA A 131 4.07 -6.98 13.63
C ALA A 131 2.63 -7.21 13.14
N ILE A 132 2.35 -6.89 11.88
CA ILE A 132 1.06 -7.18 11.24
C ILE A 132 0.82 -8.69 11.18
N LYS A 133 1.77 -9.44 10.59
CA LYS A 133 1.65 -10.89 10.39
C LYS A 133 1.58 -11.70 11.68
N ARG A 134 2.20 -11.24 12.77
CA ARG A 134 2.06 -11.86 14.10
C ARG A 134 0.64 -11.80 14.63
N ARG A 135 -0.11 -10.73 14.33
CA ARG A 135 -1.51 -10.56 14.77
C ARG A 135 -2.51 -11.16 13.79
N ARG A 136 -2.22 -11.07 12.50
CA ARG A 136 -3.08 -11.50 11.40
C ARG A 136 -2.26 -12.20 10.30
N PRO A 137 -1.79 -13.45 10.55
CA PRO A 137 -0.95 -14.18 9.61
C PRO A 137 -1.64 -14.46 8.27
N ASP A 138 -2.98 -14.51 8.29
CA ASP A 138 -3.86 -14.78 7.16
C ASP A 138 -3.90 -13.66 6.12
N LEU A 139 -3.64 -12.40 6.51
CA LEU A 139 -3.78 -11.27 5.59
C LEU A 139 -2.74 -11.32 4.48
N ARG A 140 -3.18 -11.12 3.23
CA ARG A 140 -2.29 -10.96 2.07
C ARG A 140 -1.86 -9.50 2.02
N LEU A 141 -0.58 -9.21 2.24
CA LEU A 141 -0.13 -7.81 2.35
C LEU A 141 0.35 -7.25 1.01
N HIS A 142 -0.09 -6.03 0.68
CA HIS A 142 0.42 -5.26 -0.46
C HIS A 142 1.34 -4.14 0.04
N GLY A 143 2.59 -4.12 -0.44
CA GLY A 143 3.54 -3.06 -0.13
C GLY A 143 3.48 -1.93 -1.16
N PHE A 144 3.07 -0.73 -0.75
CA PHE A 144 3.03 0.42 -1.66
C PHE A 144 4.42 1.03 -1.88
N GLY A 145 4.85 1.11 -3.13
CA GLY A 145 6.09 1.79 -3.52
C GLY A 145 7.35 1.25 -2.80
N ILE A 146 7.46 -0.06 -2.60
CA ILE A 146 8.62 -0.67 -1.94
C ILE A 146 9.88 -0.43 -2.78
N LYS A 147 10.97 0.02 -2.16
CA LYS A 147 12.23 0.21 -2.88
C LYS A 147 12.87 -1.14 -3.19
N THR A 148 13.59 -1.17 -4.30
CA THR A 148 14.35 -2.34 -4.75
C THR A 148 15.36 -2.84 -3.71
N THR A 149 15.89 -1.95 -2.87
CA THR A 149 16.78 -2.30 -1.75
C THR A 149 16.06 -3.12 -0.68
N ALA A 150 14.83 -2.75 -0.31
CA ALA A 150 14.03 -3.52 0.64
C ALA A 150 13.61 -4.88 0.05
N LEU A 151 13.35 -4.95 -1.25
CA LEU A 151 13.06 -6.21 -1.94
C LEU A 151 14.26 -7.18 -2.05
N ARG A 152 15.47 -6.77 -1.64
CA ARG A 152 16.58 -7.71 -1.44
C ARG A 152 16.40 -8.57 -0.20
N SER A 153 15.61 -8.14 0.78
CA SER A 153 15.35 -8.94 1.97
C SER A 153 14.42 -10.12 1.63
N ALA A 154 14.86 -11.34 1.95
CA ALA A 154 14.03 -12.53 1.83
C ALA A 154 12.77 -12.45 2.71
N ILE A 155 12.90 -11.82 3.89
CA ILE A 155 11.80 -11.66 4.84
C ILE A 155 10.73 -10.73 4.26
N VAL A 156 11.13 -9.58 3.72
CA VAL A 156 10.18 -8.65 3.09
C VAL A 156 9.43 -9.35 1.95
N ARG A 157 10.14 -10.08 1.08
CA ARG A 157 9.51 -10.83 -0.02
C ARG A 157 8.56 -11.92 0.47
N ALA A 158 8.89 -12.63 1.53
CA ALA A 158 8.05 -13.69 2.09
C ALA A 158 6.78 -13.15 2.77
N LEU A 159 6.86 -11.97 3.40
CA LEU A 159 5.72 -11.39 4.12
C LEU A 159 4.74 -10.63 3.22
N LEU A 160 5.20 -10.17 2.04
CA LEU A 160 4.36 -9.48 1.06
C LEU A 160 3.73 -10.47 0.08
N TRP A 161 2.44 -10.30 -0.17
CA TRP A 161 1.73 -10.98 -1.25
C TRP A 161 1.98 -10.30 -2.60
N THR A 162 1.96 -8.97 -2.61
CA THR A 162 2.23 -8.14 -3.79
C THR A 162 2.93 -6.84 -3.39
N ALA A 163 3.54 -6.17 -4.35
CA ALA A 163 4.08 -4.81 -4.18
C ALA A 163 4.05 -4.07 -5.52
N ASP A 164 4.04 -2.75 -5.48
CA ASP A 164 4.13 -1.92 -6.69
C ASP A 164 5.38 -1.01 -6.67
N SER A 165 5.72 -0.47 -7.83
CA SER A 165 6.75 0.57 -7.97
C SER A 165 6.56 1.38 -9.25
N MET A 166 6.78 2.69 -9.16
CA MET A 166 6.92 3.59 -10.31
C MET A 166 8.38 3.84 -10.74
N ALA A 167 9.35 3.13 -10.13
CA ALA A 167 10.78 3.37 -10.38
C ALA A 167 11.17 3.16 -11.85
N TRP A 168 10.54 2.20 -12.54
CA TRP A 168 10.74 1.95 -13.96
C TRP A 168 10.33 3.14 -14.83
N SER A 169 9.15 3.73 -14.58
CA SER A 169 8.61 4.86 -15.32
C SER A 169 9.49 6.10 -15.12
N PHE A 170 9.89 6.36 -13.87
CA PHE A 170 10.79 7.46 -13.55
C PHE A 170 12.16 7.31 -14.24
N ALA A 171 12.74 6.11 -14.21
CA ALA A 171 14.02 5.84 -14.86
C ALA A 171 13.95 6.01 -16.38
N ALA A 172 12.89 5.51 -17.02
CA ALA A 172 12.65 5.67 -18.45
C ALA A 172 12.55 7.16 -18.83
N ARG A 173 11.72 7.94 -18.13
CA ARG A 173 11.56 9.39 -18.36
C ARG A 173 12.87 10.16 -18.21
N LYS A 174 13.64 9.88 -17.16
CA LYS A 174 14.94 10.52 -16.92
C LYS A 174 15.95 10.24 -18.04
N GLN A 175 15.82 9.09 -18.69
CA GLN A 175 16.66 8.66 -19.81
C GLN A 175 16.09 9.06 -21.19
N GLY A 176 15.01 9.84 -21.24
CA GLY A 176 14.35 10.22 -22.50
C GLY A 176 13.60 9.08 -23.19
N ARG A 177 13.34 7.97 -22.49
CA ARG A 177 12.57 6.82 -22.97
C ARG A 177 11.09 6.95 -22.59
N ASP A 178 10.25 6.07 -23.14
CA ASP A 178 8.81 6.08 -22.88
C ASP A 178 8.48 5.57 -21.46
N GLY A 179 8.12 6.49 -20.56
CA GLY A 179 7.68 6.20 -19.20
C GLY A 179 6.31 5.52 -19.08
N ASN A 180 5.59 5.30 -20.19
CA ASN A 180 4.31 4.58 -20.22
C ASN A 180 4.43 3.20 -20.90
N SER A 181 5.64 2.79 -21.26
CA SER A 181 5.88 1.51 -21.95
C SER A 181 5.68 0.31 -21.02
N ILE A 182 4.83 -0.62 -21.45
CA ILE A 182 4.65 -1.92 -20.78
C ILE A 182 5.95 -2.73 -20.82
N GLN A 183 6.78 -2.57 -21.86
CA GLN A 183 8.06 -3.26 -21.95
C GLN A 183 9.02 -2.80 -20.84
N GLU A 184 9.10 -1.49 -20.55
CA GLU A 184 9.91 -0.96 -19.43
C GLU A 184 9.46 -1.54 -18.09
N ALA A 185 8.16 -1.59 -17.87
CA ALA A 185 7.57 -2.15 -16.65
C ALA A 185 7.90 -3.65 -16.50
N LYS A 186 7.76 -4.42 -17.58
CA LYS A 186 8.08 -5.87 -17.60
C LYS A 186 9.57 -6.12 -17.34
N MET A 187 10.46 -5.41 -18.02
CA MET A 187 11.91 -5.53 -17.82
C MET A 187 12.31 -5.21 -16.37
N PHE A 188 11.68 -4.21 -15.76
CA PHE A 188 11.90 -3.91 -14.36
C PHE A 188 11.41 -5.04 -13.45
N ALA A 189 10.20 -5.57 -13.68
CA ALA A 189 9.67 -6.70 -12.92
C ALA A 189 10.56 -7.93 -13.03
N ASP A 190 11.02 -8.29 -14.24
CA ASP A 190 11.93 -9.41 -14.49
C ASP A 190 13.25 -9.23 -13.73
N LYS A 191 13.80 -8.02 -13.72
CA LYS A 191 15.00 -7.68 -12.94
C LYS A 191 14.80 -7.88 -11.44
N ILE A 192 13.65 -7.49 -10.90
CA ILE A 192 13.32 -7.69 -9.48
C ILE A 192 13.11 -9.18 -9.16
N ASN A 193 12.48 -9.92 -10.08
CA ASN A 193 12.26 -11.35 -9.91
C ASN A 193 13.55 -12.17 -10.00
N GLY A 194 14.50 -11.76 -10.85
CA GLY A 194 15.80 -12.40 -11.01
C GLY A 194 16.91 -11.90 -10.07
N MET A 195 16.64 -10.94 -9.18
CA MET A 195 17.67 -10.40 -8.29
C MET A 195 18.05 -11.39 -7.19
N GLN A 196 19.34 -11.40 -6.81
CA GLN A 196 19.78 -12.11 -5.61
C GLN A 196 19.15 -11.47 -4.36
N VAL A 197 18.70 -12.36 -3.47
CA VAL A 197 18.02 -12.03 -2.22
C VAL A 197 18.97 -12.34 -1.07
N ASP A 198 19.12 -11.40 -0.15
CA ASP A 198 19.94 -11.55 1.04
C ASP A 198 19.27 -12.58 1.96
N GLN A 199 19.97 -13.69 2.21
CA GLN A 199 19.52 -14.71 3.14
C GLN A 199 19.94 -14.33 4.55
N THR A 200 18.98 -14.30 5.48
CA THR A 200 19.24 -14.09 6.90
C THR A 200 18.78 -15.33 7.68
N LEU A 201 19.35 -15.58 8.86
CA LEU A 201 18.90 -16.73 9.69
C LEU A 201 17.38 -16.67 10.00
N LEU A 202 16.80 -15.46 10.09
CA LEU A 202 15.36 -15.29 10.23
C LEU A 202 14.55 -15.73 9.00
N SER A 203 15.10 -15.65 7.77
CA SER A 203 14.37 -16.09 6.57
C SER A 203 14.14 -17.61 6.54
N LEU A 204 14.86 -18.38 7.37
CA LEU A 204 14.67 -19.82 7.55
C LEU A 204 13.57 -20.17 8.58
N MET A 205 13.06 -19.18 9.32
CA MET A 205 12.10 -19.37 10.41
C MET A 205 10.68 -18.87 10.09
N VAL A 206 10.46 -18.30 8.90
CA VAL A 206 9.13 -17.92 8.41
C VAL A 206 8.53 -19.15 7.72
N PRO A 207 7.39 -19.69 8.18
CA PRO A 207 6.74 -20.82 7.51
C PRO A 207 6.26 -20.41 6.11
N ALA A 208 6.41 -21.33 5.16
CA ALA A 208 5.98 -21.19 3.76
C ALA A 208 4.46 -21.03 3.63
#